data_AF-A0A1I1X5Z7-F1
#
_entry.id   AF-A0A1I1X5Z7-F1
#
_cell.length_a   1.000
_cell.length_b   1.000
_cell.length_c   1.000
_cell.angle_alpha   90.00
_cell.angle_beta   90.00
_cell.angle_gamma   90.00
#
_symmetry.space_group_name_H-M   'P 1'
#
loop_
_entity.id
_entity.type
_entity.pdbx_description
1 polymer ?
#
loop_
_entity_poly.entity_id
_entity_poly.type
_entity_poly.pdbx_seq_one_letter_code
_entity_poly.pdbx_strand_id
1 'polypeptide(L)'
;MLESATETLTAPAAPSLPTSPLAAHADEVFEATSPYDGDGFRNHCRRLFLFTEMLLAREGTPLARDLAYAIAMCHDLGIVSRGDTGRTYLERSRSLFAREMAGYELSAAQDVVDECLIYNHRLLPVPNLSPQADAFRRAVQIEHTRGLLRFGLPKAPVAAVFAAYPRDNFDRVLLDFTWRTLRHEPLTLVNGIFF
;
A
#
# COMPACT_ATOMS: atom_id res chain seq x y z
N MET A 1 45.98 20.00 1.02
CA MET A 1 45.13 19.60 2.15
C MET A 1 43.73 19.43 1.60
N LEU A 2 43.14 18.24 1.72
CA LEU A 2 41.78 17.98 1.27
C LEU A 2 40.81 18.62 2.25
N GLU A 3 39.98 19.55 1.78
CA GLU A 3 38.82 20.04 2.53
C GLU A 3 37.76 18.94 2.56
N SER A 4 37.53 18.40 3.76
CA SER A 4 36.43 17.48 4.05
C SER A 4 35.14 18.30 4.11
N ALA A 5 34.35 18.25 3.04
CA ALA A 5 32.99 18.73 3.05
C ALA A 5 32.18 17.87 4.02
N THR A 6 31.83 18.44 5.16
CA THR A 6 30.92 17.81 6.13
C THR A 6 29.52 17.95 5.58
N GLU A 7 29.06 16.93 4.86
CA GLU A 7 27.68 16.82 4.39
C GLU A 7 26.77 16.79 5.62
N THR A 8 26.06 17.91 5.86
CA THR A 8 25.17 18.02 7.01
C THR A 8 23.97 17.14 6.71
N LEU A 9 23.94 15.95 7.32
CA LEU A 9 22.84 15.00 7.19
C LEU A 9 21.61 15.60 7.86
N THR A 10 20.81 16.37 7.10
CA THR A 10 19.52 16.87 7.57
C THR A 10 18.70 15.66 8.01
N ALA A 11 18.22 15.67 9.26
CA ALA A 11 17.33 14.62 9.75
C ALA A 11 16.15 14.45 8.77
N PRO A 12 15.78 13.21 8.41
CA PRO A 12 14.67 13.00 7.49
C PRO A 12 13.42 13.68 8.06
N ALA A 13 12.73 14.47 7.23
CA ALA A 13 11.46 15.08 7.61
C ALA A 13 10.49 13.99 8.10
N ALA A 14 9.68 14.32 9.10
CA ALA A 14 8.71 13.39 9.66
C ALA A 14 7.74 12.91 8.55
N PRO A 15 7.41 11.61 8.50
CA PRO A 15 6.44 11.10 7.53
C PRO A 15 5.09 11.82 7.67
N SER A 16 4.54 12.34 6.58
CA SER A 16 3.25 13.06 6.58
C SER A 16 2.22 12.36 5.70
N LEU A 17 0.97 12.35 6.14
CA LEU A 17 -0.16 11.81 5.37
C LEU A 17 -0.91 12.95 4.66
N PRO A 18 -1.55 12.70 3.50
CA PRO A 18 -2.40 13.70 2.85
C PRO A 18 -3.66 13.97 3.68
N THR A 19 -4.17 15.20 3.60
CA THR A 19 -5.38 15.65 4.33
C THR A 19 -6.46 16.16 3.36
N SER A 20 -6.45 15.70 2.11
CA SER A 20 -7.47 16.07 1.12
C SER A 20 -8.80 15.37 1.41
N PRO A 21 -9.93 15.83 0.82
CA PRO A 21 -11.21 15.15 0.96
C PRO A 21 -11.18 13.67 0.54
N LEU A 22 -10.44 13.33 -0.53
CA LEU A 22 -10.25 11.94 -0.96
C LEU A 22 -9.53 11.10 0.10
N ALA A 23 -8.50 11.66 0.74
CA ALA A 23 -7.77 10.97 1.81
C ALA A 23 -8.64 10.76 3.05
N ALA A 24 -9.43 11.76 3.44
CA ALA A 24 -10.37 11.65 4.54
C ALA A 24 -11.44 10.58 4.27
N HIS A 25 -11.99 10.55 3.05
CA HIS A 25 -12.96 9.52 2.64
C HIS A 25 -12.34 8.11 2.63
N ALA A 26 -11.09 7.97 2.22
CA ALA A 26 -10.40 6.69 2.29
C ALA A 26 -10.20 6.19 3.74
N ASP A 27 -9.96 7.10 4.69
CA ASP A 27 -9.97 6.75 6.12
C ASP A 27 -11.37 6.29 6.55
N GLU A 28 -12.44 7.01 6.19
CA GLU A 28 -13.83 6.64 6.51
C GLU A 28 -14.22 5.26 5.95
N VAL A 29 -13.85 4.97 4.69
CA VAL A 29 -14.06 3.66 4.05
C VAL A 29 -13.32 2.56 4.81
N PHE A 30 -12.09 2.81 5.23
CA PHE A 30 -11.31 1.87 6.02
C PHE A 30 -11.99 1.60 7.36
N GLU A 31 -12.43 2.63 8.10
CA GLU A 31 -13.14 2.46 9.38
C GLU A 31 -14.43 1.66 9.21
N ALA A 32 -15.21 1.96 8.18
CA ALA A 32 -16.49 1.31 7.96
C ALA A 32 -16.35 -0.17 7.56
N THR A 33 -15.21 -0.54 6.98
CA THR A 33 -15.00 -1.87 6.40
C THR A 33 -14.13 -2.78 7.26
N SER A 34 -13.09 -2.25 7.89
CA SER A 34 -12.14 -3.04 8.68
C SER A 34 -12.78 -3.53 9.98
N PRO A 35 -12.92 -4.86 10.19
CA PRO A 35 -13.48 -5.39 11.43
C PRO A 35 -12.45 -5.53 12.56
N TYR A 36 -11.20 -5.14 12.33
CA TYR A 36 -10.10 -5.38 13.26
C TYR A 36 -9.96 -4.23 14.25
N ASP A 37 -9.92 -4.57 15.53
CA ASP A 37 -9.53 -3.63 16.58
C ASP A 37 -8.04 -3.23 16.44
N GLY A 38 -7.68 -2.08 17.00
CA GLY A 38 -6.31 -1.57 17.03
C GLY A 38 -5.82 -0.99 15.70
N ASP A 39 -4.62 -0.42 15.72
CA ASP A 39 -4.11 0.38 14.60
C ASP A 39 -3.22 -0.41 13.62
N GLY A 40 -2.93 -1.68 13.86
CA GLY A 40 -1.95 -2.44 13.08
C GLY A 40 -2.25 -2.49 11.58
N PHE A 41 -3.51 -2.74 11.20
CA PHE A 41 -3.92 -2.79 9.80
C PHE A 41 -3.93 -1.40 9.14
N ARG A 42 -4.42 -0.38 9.86
CA ARG A 42 -4.37 1.01 9.39
C ARG A 42 -2.93 1.48 9.18
N ASN A 43 -2.08 1.21 10.16
CA ASN A 43 -0.66 1.56 10.12
C ASN A 43 0.03 0.82 8.98
N HIS A 44 -0.35 -0.43 8.68
CA HIS A 44 0.11 -1.13 7.49
C HIS A 44 -0.20 -0.35 6.21
N CYS A 45 -1.45 0.05 5.98
CA CYS A 45 -1.84 0.86 4.83
C CYS A 45 -1.05 2.18 4.75
N ARG A 46 -0.90 2.89 5.88
CA ARG A 46 -0.12 4.13 5.96
C ARG A 46 1.36 3.94 5.62
N ARG A 47 1.97 2.83 6.08
CA ARG A 47 3.35 2.47 5.71
C ARG A 47 3.47 2.19 4.22
N LEU A 48 2.53 1.46 3.62
CA LEU A 48 2.52 1.21 2.17
C LEU A 48 2.44 2.49 1.36
N PHE A 49 1.57 3.42 1.74
CA PHE A 49 1.49 4.74 1.11
C PHE A 49 2.86 5.44 1.15
N LEU A 50 3.49 5.53 2.33
CA LEU A 50 4.77 6.22 2.49
C LEU A 50 5.92 5.55 1.73
N PHE A 51 5.97 4.21 1.71
CA PHE A 51 6.94 3.47 0.91
C PHE A 51 6.71 3.68 -0.59
N THR A 52 5.46 3.71 -1.04
CA THR A 52 5.10 3.99 -2.44
C THR A 52 5.55 5.39 -2.82
N GLU A 53 5.24 6.39 -2.01
CA GLU A 53 5.67 7.78 -2.21
C GLU A 53 7.20 7.90 -2.32
N MET A 54 7.95 7.26 -1.44
CA MET A 54 9.42 7.28 -1.50
C MET A 54 9.97 6.62 -2.77
N LEU A 55 9.38 5.51 -3.22
CA LEU A 55 9.78 4.83 -4.45
C LEU A 55 9.48 5.67 -5.68
N LEU A 56 8.27 6.24 -5.76
CA LEU A 56 7.83 7.14 -6.83
C LEU A 56 8.73 8.37 -6.95
N ALA A 57 9.02 9.03 -5.83
CA ALA A 57 9.89 10.20 -5.77
C ALA A 57 11.31 9.86 -6.25
N ARG A 58 11.85 8.71 -5.85
CA ARG A 58 13.17 8.24 -6.30
C ARG A 58 13.21 8.00 -7.81
N GLU A 59 12.10 7.55 -8.39
CA GLU A 59 12.01 7.15 -9.80
C GLU A 59 11.53 8.27 -10.73
N GLY A 60 11.13 9.43 -10.17
CA GLY A 60 10.56 10.51 -10.94
C GLY A 60 9.18 10.17 -11.53
N THR A 61 8.49 9.20 -10.94
CA THR A 61 7.17 8.73 -11.40
C THR A 61 6.07 9.49 -10.67
N PRO A 62 5.18 10.22 -11.37
CA PRO A 62 4.11 10.95 -10.72
C PRO A 62 2.93 10.02 -10.35
N LEU A 63 2.39 10.23 -9.15
CA LEU A 63 1.08 9.79 -8.69
C LEU A 63 0.63 10.78 -7.61
N ALA A 64 -0.62 11.25 -7.64
CA ALA A 64 -1.07 12.15 -6.59
C ALA A 64 -1.09 11.44 -5.24
N ARG A 65 -0.65 12.16 -4.19
CA ARG A 65 -0.47 11.59 -2.86
C ARG A 65 -1.76 11.04 -2.28
N ASP A 66 -2.87 11.75 -2.47
CA ASP A 66 -4.17 11.36 -1.97
C ASP A 66 -4.76 10.14 -2.69
N LEU A 67 -4.54 10.03 -4.01
CA LEU A 67 -4.85 8.81 -4.74
C LEU A 67 -3.99 7.63 -4.27
N ALA A 68 -2.67 7.81 -4.11
CA ALA A 68 -1.78 6.78 -3.59
C ALA A 68 -2.20 6.33 -2.17
N TYR A 69 -2.61 7.29 -1.33
CA TYR A 69 -3.14 7.01 0.01
C TYR A 69 -4.46 6.23 -0.06
N ALA A 70 -5.41 6.66 -0.87
CA ALA A 70 -6.69 5.98 -1.03
C ALA A 70 -6.52 4.53 -1.52
N ILE A 71 -5.63 4.31 -2.49
CA ILE A 71 -5.27 2.95 -2.96
C ILE A 71 -4.72 2.13 -1.78
N ALA A 72 -3.78 2.68 -1.01
CA ALA A 72 -3.17 1.98 0.12
C ALA A 72 -4.19 1.60 1.21
N MET A 73 -5.12 2.51 1.53
CA MET A 73 -6.18 2.29 2.52
C MET A 73 -7.17 1.21 2.08
N CYS A 74 -7.43 1.06 0.77
CA CYS A 74 -8.43 0.14 0.26
C CYS A 74 -7.88 -1.21 -0.25
N HIS A 75 -6.58 -1.34 -0.50
CA HIS A 75 -6.01 -2.43 -1.32
C HIS A 75 -6.35 -3.85 -0.83
N ASP A 76 -6.46 -4.06 0.48
CA ASP A 76 -6.74 -5.38 1.07
C ASP A 76 -8.15 -5.46 1.69
N LEU A 77 -8.97 -4.41 1.61
CA LEU A 77 -10.30 -4.40 2.24
C LEU A 77 -11.25 -5.45 1.65
N GLY A 78 -11.04 -5.88 0.39
CA GLY A 78 -11.82 -6.94 -0.25
C GLY A 78 -11.74 -8.30 0.46
N ILE A 79 -10.80 -8.50 1.39
CA ILE A 79 -10.69 -9.74 2.17
C ILE A 79 -11.74 -9.81 3.29
N VAL A 80 -12.27 -8.66 3.70
CA VAL A 80 -13.27 -8.51 4.76
C VAL A 80 -14.54 -7.81 4.30
N SER A 81 -14.53 -7.14 3.15
CA SER A 81 -15.70 -6.43 2.63
C SER A 81 -16.85 -7.38 2.31
N ARG A 82 -18.07 -6.85 2.41
CA ARG A 82 -19.31 -7.59 2.13
C ARG A 82 -19.99 -6.96 0.92
N GLY A 83 -20.36 -7.78 -0.05
CA GLY A 83 -21.12 -7.34 -1.22
C GLY A 83 -20.28 -6.87 -2.41
N ASP A 84 -18.95 -6.87 -2.30
CA ASP A 84 -18.07 -6.62 -3.44
C ASP A 84 -17.87 -7.85 -4.32
N THR A 85 -17.71 -7.60 -5.61
CA THR A 85 -17.64 -8.66 -6.62
C THR A 85 -16.19 -8.94 -7.02
N GLY A 86 -15.87 -10.22 -7.26
CA GLY A 86 -14.51 -10.65 -7.61
C GLY A 86 -14.23 -12.09 -7.21
N ARG A 87 -13.42 -12.78 -8.02
CA ARG A 87 -12.97 -14.16 -7.80
C ARG A 87 -11.89 -14.26 -6.74
N THR A 88 -11.15 -13.17 -6.51
CA THR A 88 -10.14 -13.01 -5.46
C THR A 88 -10.45 -11.78 -4.62
N TYR A 89 -9.90 -11.69 -3.41
CA TYR A 89 -10.07 -10.48 -2.61
C TYR A 89 -9.46 -9.25 -3.28
N LEU A 90 -8.46 -9.42 -4.13
CA LEU A 90 -7.85 -8.32 -4.90
C LEU A 90 -8.87 -7.71 -5.86
N GLU A 91 -9.62 -8.55 -6.58
CA GLU A 91 -10.72 -8.11 -7.44
C GLU A 91 -11.84 -7.46 -6.62
N ARG A 92 -12.11 -7.97 -5.41
CA ARG A 92 -13.10 -7.36 -4.50
C ARG A 92 -12.62 -6.02 -3.95
N SER A 93 -11.35 -5.85 -3.62
CA SER A 93 -10.76 -4.56 -3.22
C SER A 93 -10.85 -3.56 -4.36
N ARG A 94 -10.63 -3.99 -5.61
CA ARG A 94 -10.85 -3.17 -6.82
C ARG A 94 -12.31 -2.75 -6.96
N SER A 95 -13.25 -3.69 -6.80
CA SER A 95 -14.70 -3.43 -6.81
C SER A 95 -15.10 -2.43 -5.72
N LEU A 96 -14.58 -2.61 -4.50
CA LEU A 96 -14.81 -1.71 -3.38
C LEU A 96 -14.29 -0.32 -3.69
N PHE A 97 -13.05 -0.21 -4.16
CA PHE A 97 -12.45 1.07 -4.51
C PHE A 97 -13.27 1.81 -5.58
N ALA A 98 -13.65 1.12 -6.65
CA ALA A 98 -14.45 1.72 -7.72
C ALA A 98 -15.81 2.23 -7.20
N ARG A 99 -16.47 1.46 -6.30
CA ARG A 99 -17.74 1.88 -5.68
C ARG A 99 -17.55 3.11 -4.80
N GLU A 100 -16.61 3.06 -3.88
CA GLU A 100 -16.42 4.09 -2.86
C GLU A 100 -15.85 5.39 -3.43
N MET A 101 -15.11 5.32 -4.55
CA MET A 101 -14.44 6.47 -5.16
C MET A 101 -15.17 7.05 -6.38
N ALA A 102 -16.34 6.52 -6.77
CA ALA A 102 -17.05 6.89 -7.99
C ALA A 102 -17.41 8.39 -8.13
N GLY A 103 -17.45 9.14 -7.02
CA GLY A 103 -17.73 10.58 -6.99
C GLY A 103 -16.50 11.47 -6.89
N TYR A 104 -15.29 10.90 -6.88
CA TYR A 104 -14.04 11.64 -6.75
C TYR A 104 -13.30 11.69 -8.08
N GLU A 105 -12.73 12.86 -8.40
CA GLU A 105 -11.80 13.00 -9.51
C GLU A 105 -10.48 12.31 -9.16
N LEU A 106 -10.19 11.20 -9.82
CA LEU A 106 -8.94 10.45 -9.65
C LEU A 106 -7.90 10.96 -10.64
N SER A 107 -6.79 11.47 -10.13
CA SER A 107 -5.72 12.07 -10.95
C SER A 107 -4.77 11.03 -11.57
N ALA A 108 -5.30 9.90 -12.04
CA ALA A 108 -4.57 8.88 -12.79
C ALA A 108 -5.53 8.15 -13.73
N ALA A 109 -4.97 7.49 -14.73
CA ALA A 109 -5.75 6.59 -15.57
C ALA A 109 -6.23 5.37 -14.75
N GLN A 110 -7.42 4.86 -15.11
CA GLN A 110 -8.08 3.78 -14.36
C GLN A 110 -7.25 2.48 -14.34
N ASP A 111 -6.52 2.20 -15.42
CA ASP A 111 -5.61 1.05 -15.52
C ASP A 111 -4.53 1.08 -14.45
N VAL A 112 -3.93 2.24 -14.17
CA VAL A 112 -2.93 2.40 -13.10
C VAL A 112 -3.51 2.05 -11.73
N VAL A 113 -4.73 2.52 -11.45
CA VAL A 113 -5.44 2.22 -10.19
C VAL A 113 -5.73 0.73 -10.07
N ASP A 114 -6.29 0.15 -11.13
CA ASP A 114 -6.62 -1.27 -11.20
C ASP A 114 -5.37 -2.15 -11.00
N GLU A 115 -4.27 -1.79 -11.66
CA GLU A 115 -3.00 -2.50 -11.53
C GLU A 115 -2.45 -2.44 -10.10
N CYS A 116 -2.54 -1.29 -9.43
CA CYS A 116 -2.14 -1.18 -8.03
C CYS A 116 -2.98 -2.10 -7.13
N LEU A 117 -4.27 -2.25 -7.39
CA LEU A 117 -5.17 -3.07 -6.56
C LEU A 117 -5.07 -4.57 -6.87
N ILE A 118 -4.74 -4.95 -8.09
CA ILE A 118 -4.70 -6.36 -8.53
C ILE A 118 -3.32 -6.99 -8.41
N TYR A 119 -2.24 -6.25 -8.64
CA TYR A 119 -0.89 -6.81 -8.74
C TYR A 119 0.01 -6.54 -7.53
N ASN A 120 -0.51 -5.91 -6.47
CA ASN A 120 0.31 -5.48 -5.33
C ASN A 120 1.01 -6.60 -4.54
N HIS A 121 0.43 -7.81 -4.49
CA HIS A 121 1.07 -8.97 -3.84
C HIS A 121 1.96 -9.81 -4.78
N ARG A 122 2.13 -9.43 -6.05
CA ARG A 122 3.00 -10.16 -6.98
C ARG A 122 4.46 -10.12 -6.49
N LEU A 123 5.01 -11.32 -6.23
CA LEU A 123 6.38 -11.45 -5.74
C LEU A 123 7.40 -11.07 -6.82
N LEU A 124 7.17 -11.56 -8.04
CA LEU A 124 8.03 -11.32 -9.19
C LEU A 124 7.60 -10.06 -9.96
N PRO A 125 8.51 -9.45 -10.73
CA PRO A 125 8.16 -8.39 -11.67
C PRO A 125 7.05 -8.85 -12.64
N VAL A 126 6.07 -7.97 -12.87
CA VAL A 126 4.98 -8.20 -13.82
C VAL A 126 5.31 -7.48 -15.12
N PRO A 127 5.33 -8.16 -16.29
CA PRO A 127 5.60 -7.50 -17.57
C PRO A 127 4.58 -6.39 -17.88
N ASN A 128 5.07 -5.25 -18.37
CA ASN A 128 4.27 -4.09 -18.78
C ASN A 128 3.43 -3.42 -17.67
N LEU A 129 3.68 -3.75 -16.40
CA LEU A 129 3.03 -3.09 -15.27
C LEU A 129 3.41 -1.60 -15.23
N SER A 130 2.44 -0.72 -14.93
CA SER A 130 2.73 0.71 -14.77
C SER A 130 3.80 0.93 -13.69
N PRO A 131 4.68 1.94 -13.85
CA PRO A 131 5.69 2.26 -12.83
C PRO A 131 5.09 2.55 -11.45
N GLN A 132 3.88 3.12 -11.42
CA GLN A 132 3.14 3.38 -10.19
C GLN A 132 2.72 2.10 -9.48
N ALA A 133 2.13 1.15 -10.21
CA ALA A 133 1.73 -0.13 -9.64
C ALA A 133 2.94 -0.98 -9.23
N ASP A 134 4.05 -0.91 -9.97
CA ASP A 134 5.28 -1.60 -9.57
C ASP A 134 5.89 -0.98 -8.30
N ALA A 135 5.85 0.34 -8.13
CA ALA A 135 6.25 1.00 -6.89
C ALA A 135 5.38 0.56 -5.71
N PHE A 136 4.05 0.50 -5.89
CA PHE A 136 3.12 0.04 -4.86
C PHE A 136 3.33 -1.43 -4.49
N ARG A 137 3.53 -2.31 -5.48
CA ARG A 137 3.90 -3.73 -5.30
C ARG A 137 5.20 -3.89 -4.51
N ARG A 138 6.22 -3.08 -4.82
CA ARG A 138 7.49 -3.08 -4.07
C ARG A 138 7.31 -2.56 -2.64
N ALA A 139 6.48 -1.55 -2.41
CA ALA A 139 6.13 -1.08 -1.07
C ALA A 139 5.55 -2.20 -0.19
N VAL A 140 4.67 -3.05 -0.76
CA VAL A 140 4.16 -4.26 -0.09
C VAL A 140 5.28 -5.22 0.32
N GLN A 141 6.29 -5.40 -0.51
CA GLN A 141 7.44 -6.25 -0.17
C GLN A 141 8.35 -5.63 0.91
N ILE A 142 8.55 -4.32 0.90
CA ILE A 142 9.27 -3.62 1.98
C ILE A 142 8.58 -3.89 3.32
N GLU A 143 7.25 -3.73 3.33
CA GLU A 143 6.41 -3.92 4.51
C GLU A 143 6.45 -5.36 5.04
N HIS A 144 6.23 -6.35 4.18
CA HIS A 144 6.25 -7.77 4.57
C HIS A 144 7.62 -8.24 5.03
N THR A 145 8.69 -7.67 4.49
CA THR A 145 10.06 -7.98 4.93
C THR A 145 10.55 -7.09 6.06
N ARG A 146 9.68 -6.27 6.67
CA ARG A 146 10.04 -5.35 7.77
C ARG A 146 11.23 -4.45 7.42
N GLY A 147 11.32 -4.03 6.15
CA GLY A 147 12.40 -3.17 5.65
C GLY A 147 13.72 -3.89 5.34
N LEU A 148 13.76 -5.22 5.32
CA LEU A 148 14.94 -5.96 4.85
C LEU A 148 15.16 -5.75 3.35
N LEU A 149 14.10 -5.91 2.55
CA LEU A 149 14.06 -5.45 1.16
C LEU A 149 13.67 -3.97 1.13
N ARG A 150 14.36 -3.17 0.30
CA ARG A 150 14.20 -1.70 0.23
C ARG A 150 14.21 -1.11 -1.17
N PHE A 151 14.55 -1.88 -2.19
CA PHE A 151 14.55 -1.45 -3.60
C PHE A 151 15.29 -0.11 -3.85
N GLY A 152 16.41 0.08 -3.15
CA GLY A 152 17.23 1.30 -3.24
C GLY A 152 16.83 2.42 -2.28
N LEU A 153 15.78 2.27 -1.46
CA LEU A 153 15.48 3.22 -0.39
C LEU A 153 16.52 3.14 0.74
N PRO A 154 16.95 4.29 1.33
CA PRO A 154 17.86 4.28 2.46
C PRO A 154 17.22 3.65 3.72
N LYS A 155 18.05 3.07 4.60
CA LYS A 155 17.57 2.39 5.82
C LYS A 155 16.83 3.34 6.77
N ALA A 156 17.37 4.55 6.97
CA ALA A 156 16.88 5.47 8.00
C ALA A 156 15.45 5.98 7.73
N PRO A 157 15.08 6.44 6.52
CA PRO A 157 13.69 6.78 6.20
C PRO A 157 12.72 5.61 6.36
N VAL A 158 13.11 4.40 5.92
CA VAL A 158 12.28 3.20 6.09
C VAL A 158 12.05 2.88 7.56
N ALA A 159 13.09 2.96 8.39
CA ALA A 159 12.98 2.78 9.83
C ALA A 159 12.12 3.86 10.50
N ALA A 160 12.20 5.12 10.04
CA ALA A 160 11.38 6.22 10.54
C ALA A 160 9.89 5.99 10.26
N VAL A 161 9.54 5.42 9.10
CA VAL A 161 8.14 5.04 8.78
C VAL A 161 7.62 3.96 9.72
N PHE A 162 8.40 2.90 9.99
CA PHE A 162 8.01 1.88 10.98
C PHE A 162 7.91 2.41 12.41
N ALA A 163 8.74 3.41 12.77
CA ALA A 163 8.68 4.05 14.09
C ALA A 163 7.45 4.96 14.22
N ALA A 164 7.10 5.71 13.17
CA ALA A 164 5.93 6.60 13.15
C ALA A 164 4.60 5.82 13.11
N TYR A 165 4.58 4.67 12.43
CA TYR A 165 3.41 3.80 12.30
C TYR A 165 3.80 2.38 12.72
N PRO A 166 3.69 2.04 14.01
CA PRO A 166 4.06 0.73 14.52
C PRO A 166 3.21 -0.40 13.91
N ARG A 167 3.76 -1.62 13.89
CA ARG A 167 3.04 -2.80 13.40
C ARG A 167 1.94 -3.26 14.37
N ASP A 168 2.07 -2.97 15.66
CA ASP A 168 1.09 -3.33 16.70
C ASP A 168 0.53 -4.74 16.54
N ASN A 169 -0.79 -4.88 16.39
CA ASN A 169 -1.49 -6.15 16.23
C ASN A 169 -1.53 -6.68 14.78
N PHE A 170 -0.82 -6.06 13.84
CA PHE A 170 -0.88 -6.42 12.42
C PHE A 170 -0.47 -7.87 12.14
N ASP A 171 0.46 -8.44 12.91
CA ASP A 171 0.82 -9.86 12.74
C ASP A 171 -0.38 -10.81 13.00
N ARG A 172 -1.32 -10.43 13.88
CA ARG A 172 -2.57 -11.18 14.10
C ARG A 172 -3.56 -10.99 12.95
N VAL A 173 -3.66 -9.77 12.41
CA VAL A 173 -4.49 -9.47 11.24
C VAL A 173 -4.01 -10.27 10.03
N LEU A 174 -2.69 -10.28 9.78
CA LEU A 174 -2.09 -11.02 8.66
C LEU A 174 -2.33 -12.54 8.79
N LEU A 175 -2.33 -13.08 10.00
CA LEU A 175 -2.67 -14.49 10.23
C LEU A 175 -4.14 -14.78 9.86
N ASP A 176 -5.07 -13.91 10.25
CA ASP A 176 -6.48 -14.03 9.86
C ASP A 176 -6.67 -13.90 8.35
N PHE A 177 -5.98 -12.95 7.70
CA PHE A 177 -5.96 -12.81 6.24
C PHE A 177 -5.51 -14.09 5.54
N THR A 178 -4.40 -14.66 6.01
CA THR A 178 -3.85 -15.91 5.49
C THR A 178 -4.87 -17.04 5.62
N TRP A 179 -5.51 -17.16 6.78
CA TRP A 179 -6.53 -18.18 7.03
C TRP A 179 -7.77 -18.02 6.14
N ARG A 180 -8.31 -16.80 6.01
CA ARG A 180 -9.44 -16.50 5.12
C ARG A 180 -9.12 -16.85 3.68
N THR A 181 -7.94 -16.43 3.22
CA THR A 181 -7.48 -16.68 1.84
C THR A 181 -7.41 -18.18 1.56
N LEU A 182 -6.76 -18.95 2.43
CA LEU A 182 -6.64 -20.40 2.29
C LEU A 182 -7.99 -21.12 2.31
N ARG A 183 -8.92 -20.67 3.15
CA ARG A 183 -10.21 -21.34 3.37
C ARG A 183 -11.25 -21.02 2.30
N HIS A 184 -11.27 -19.79 1.81
CA HIS A 184 -12.37 -19.28 0.98
C HIS A 184 -11.97 -19.00 -0.46
N GLU A 185 -10.69 -18.70 -0.72
CA GLU A 185 -10.22 -18.25 -2.03
C GLU A 185 -8.76 -18.65 -2.31
N PRO A 186 -8.40 -19.94 -2.18
CA PRO A 186 -7.02 -20.40 -2.28
C PRO A 186 -6.38 -20.12 -3.64
N LEU A 187 -7.18 -19.93 -4.70
CA LEU A 187 -6.71 -19.51 -6.02
C LEU A 187 -6.06 -18.12 -6.01
N THR A 188 -6.33 -17.29 -5.01
CA THR A 188 -5.65 -16.00 -4.84
C THR A 188 -4.17 -16.19 -4.55
N LEU A 189 -3.74 -17.30 -3.93
CA LEU A 189 -2.30 -17.56 -3.77
C LEU A 189 -1.64 -17.78 -5.13
N VAL A 190 -2.27 -18.59 -5.99
CA VAL A 190 -1.74 -18.88 -7.32
C VAL A 190 -1.81 -17.63 -8.20
N ASN A 191 -3.01 -17.08 -8.38
CA ASN A 191 -3.32 -16.02 -9.35
C ASN A 191 -3.12 -14.59 -8.82
N GLY A 192 -2.84 -14.44 -7.53
CA GLY A 192 -2.65 -13.16 -6.84
C GLY A 192 -1.20 -12.90 -6.43
N ILE A 193 -0.46 -13.95 -6.07
CA ILE A 193 0.89 -13.84 -5.52
C ILE A 193 1.96 -14.34 -6.51
N PHE A 194 1.74 -15.50 -7.14
CA PHE A 194 2.77 -16.16 -7.94
C PHE A 194 2.66 -15.95 -9.46
N PHE A 195 1.44 -15.96 -10.00
CA PHE A 195 1.13 -15.85 -11.43
C PHE A 195 0.14 -14.71 -11.62
#